data_AF-A0A8S4S6R0-F1
#
_entry.id   AF-A0A8S4S6R0-F1
#
_cell.length_a   1.000
_cell.length_b   1.000
_cell.length_c   1.000
_cell.angle_alpha   90.00
_cell.angle_beta   90.00
_cell.angle_gamma   90.00
#
_symmetry.space_group_name_H-M   'P 1'
#
loop_
_entity.id
_entity.type
_entity.pdbx_description
1 polymer ?
#
loop_
_entity_poly.entity_id
_entity_poly.type
_entity_poly.pdbx_seq_one_letter_code
_entity_poly.pdbx_strand_id
1 'polypeptide(L)'
;MEGGDWRNNIISELQARNKRETSSFQDIIAFQSRLFDNVSTLKNENLQLTLLNERIRFSSTESVLNSGGGASNERIQALEQKILSQQEELTSLHRRRGESSQQIINLNARVHDLEKSLQAKDLIISENTALIASLRAEIQMYETNMTELQGLNQVLRDEHQALQIAFAAIEDKLRKAQDENRSLVERLIKYKAKDADKMNEENEHFLKSGNPSAFFINTFGRVSFGKKSDKVRKELEEACKESGSRSSAGSGGSTDEKIIDSLPYYATTLPTKVALRFDAHDGEVNAVKWSPTDHLVATGGADRKVKLWNVSKIGVIECKGTLVGSNAGVMSVDFDATGAYIVGASNDFASRVWTVSDQRLRNSKVRMNKFLQKPARQVAFLVLQMFMGGDDPLTSGIHISVKRHSGFTMYHSFLLEQEEVFMVPISLIEIMVVASPNSSIATVDSYPSSD
;
A
#
# COMPACT_ATOMS: atom_id res chain seq x y z
N MET A 1 48.62 24.00 33.58
CA MET A 1 49.51 24.14 32.40
C MET A 1 48.69 23.85 31.15
N GLU A 2 47.71 24.69 30.80
CA GLU A 2 46.77 24.45 29.69
C GLU A 2 46.68 25.66 28.74
N GLY A 3 47.80 26.37 28.54
CA GLY A 3 47.84 27.58 27.71
C GLY A 3 48.25 27.37 26.25
N GLY A 4 48.66 26.16 25.87
CA GLY A 4 49.31 25.87 24.58
C GLY A 4 48.50 25.04 23.58
N ASP A 5 47.55 24.24 24.05
CA ASP A 5 46.90 23.22 23.20
C ASP A 5 45.97 23.81 22.15
N TRP A 6 45.29 24.91 22.46
CA TRP A 6 44.39 25.55 21.50
C TRP A 6 45.13 26.16 20.30
N ARG A 7 46.35 26.67 20.50
CA ARG A 7 47.17 27.21 19.40
C ARG A 7 47.61 26.11 18.45
N ASN A 8 48.05 24.98 18.98
CA ASN A 8 48.46 23.83 18.19
C ASN A 8 47.27 23.23 17.43
N ASN A 9 46.09 23.20 18.04
CA ASN A 9 44.87 22.75 17.38
C ASN A 9 44.45 23.67 16.23
N ILE A 10 44.50 24.99 16.42
CA ILE A 10 44.22 25.96 15.35
C ILE A 10 45.22 25.82 14.19
N ILE A 11 46.51 25.66 14.50
CA ILE A 11 47.54 25.47 13.48
C ILE A 11 47.29 24.17 12.70
N SER A 12 46.93 23.08 13.38
CA SER A 12 46.62 21.80 12.74
C SER A 12 45.38 21.88 11.84
N GLU A 13 44.31 22.50 12.32
CA GLU A 13 43.08 22.78 11.56
C GLU A 13 43.37 23.63 10.31
N LEU A 14 44.17 24.69 10.45
CA LEU A 14 44.58 25.54 9.32
C LEU A 14 45.46 24.78 8.32
N GLN A 15 46.37 23.92 8.78
CA GLN A 15 47.18 23.07 7.91
C GLN A 15 46.32 22.03 7.17
N ALA A 16 45.34 21.43 7.85
CA ALA A 16 44.41 20.47 7.24
C ALA A 16 43.48 21.13 6.23
N ARG A 17 43.02 22.36 6.53
CA ARG A 17 42.27 23.19 5.58
C ARG A 17 43.12 23.57 4.37
N ASN A 18 44.33 24.07 4.60
CA ASN A 18 45.26 24.43 3.53
C ASN A 18 45.58 23.22 2.65
N LYS A 19 45.78 22.03 3.22
CA LYS A 19 46.02 20.80 2.47
C LYS A 19 44.81 20.41 1.60
N ARG A 20 43.58 20.53 2.11
CA ARG A 20 42.34 20.26 1.35
C ARG A 20 42.12 21.28 0.23
N GLU A 21 42.26 22.56 0.53
CA GLU A 21 42.03 23.62 -0.44
C GLU A 21 43.13 23.63 -1.53
N THR A 22 44.39 23.34 -1.17
CA THR A 22 45.52 23.33 -2.10
C THR A 22 45.57 22.05 -2.95
N SER A 23 45.10 20.90 -2.45
CA SER A 23 45.19 19.64 -3.22
C SER A 23 44.42 19.68 -4.53
N SER A 24 43.29 20.39 -4.57
CA SER A 24 42.50 20.58 -5.79
C SER A 24 43.20 21.42 -6.86
N PHE A 25 44.24 22.18 -6.47
CA PHE A 25 45.00 23.06 -7.35
C PHE A 25 46.48 22.68 -7.47
N GLN A 26 46.86 21.50 -6.96
CA GLN A 26 48.25 21.02 -6.94
C GLN A 26 48.87 21.02 -8.35
N ASP A 27 48.10 20.61 -9.36
CA ASP A 27 48.53 20.56 -10.75
C ASP A 27 48.75 21.95 -11.35
N ILE A 28 47.87 22.91 -11.01
CA ILE A 28 47.98 24.32 -11.44
C ILE A 28 49.21 24.97 -10.81
N ILE A 29 49.45 24.73 -9.53
CA ILE A 29 50.62 25.24 -8.80
C ILE A 29 51.91 24.66 -9.40
N ALA A 30 51.94 23.35 -9.64
CA ALA A 30 53.09 22.70 -10.28
C ALA A 30 53.34 23.23 -11.69
N PHE A 31 52.29 23.48 -12.46
CA PHE A 31 52.37 24.06 -13.80
C PHE A 31 52.90 25.51 -13.75
N GLN A 32 52.38 26.34 -12.84
CA GLN A 32 52.82 27.72 -12.65
C GLN A 32 54.30 27.80 -12.27
N SER A 33 54.77 26.92 -11.38
CA SER A 33 56.19 26.85 -11.00
C SER A 33 57.07 26.49 -12.19
N ARG A 34 56.68 25.49 -13.00
CA ARG A 34 57.40 25.14 -14.24
C ARG A 34 57.41 26.28 -15.25
N LEU A 35 56.31 27.03 -15.35
CA LEU A 35 56.22 28.19 -16.23
C LEU A 35 57.20 29.28 -15.78
N PHE A 36 57.29 29.54 -14.47
CA PHE A 36 58.25 30.49 -13.91
C PHE A 36 59.70 30.08 -14.18
N ASP A 37 60.02 28.81 -14.00
CA ASP A 37 61.35 28.27 -14.30
C ASP A 37 61.69 28.45 -15.79
N ASN A 38 60.74 28.13 -16.68
CA ASN A 38 60.91 28.31 -18.13
C ASN A 38 61.07 29.78 -18.55
N VAL A 39 60.34 30.70 -17.92
CA VAL A 39 60.51 32.14 -18.18
C VAL A 39 61.89 32.61 -17.72
N SER A 40 62.36 32.10 -16.58
CA SER A 40 63.69 32.41 -16.07
C SER A 40 64.80 31.89 -16.98
N THR A 41 64.69 30.64 -17.47
CA THR A 41 65.67 30.07 -18.41
C THR A 41 65.68 30.84 -19.73
N LEU A 42 64.52 31.11 -20.33
CA LEU A 42 64.42 31.89 -21.57
C LEU A 42 64.97 33.29 -21.41
N LYS A 43 64.75 33.95 -20.26
CA LYS A 43 65.31 35.28 -19.98
C LYS A 43 66.83 35.24 -19.91
N ASN A 44 67.41 34.20 -19.31
CA ASN A 44 68.86 34.01 -19.24
C ASN A 44 69.46 33.71 -20.62
N GLU A 45 68.82 32.86 -21.43
CA GLU A 45 69.24 32.59 -22.80
C GLU A 45 69.21 33.85 -23.66
N ASN A 46 68.16 34.67 -23.55
CA ASN A 46 68.04 35.93 -24.29
C ASN A 46 69.10 36.95 -23.87
N LEU A 47 69.44 37.00 -22.57
CA LEU A 47 70.57 37.78 -22.07
C LEU A 47 71.90 37.29 -22.66
N GLN A 48 72.13 35.99 -22.72
CA GLN A 48 73.33 35.43 -23.34
C GLN A 48 73.41 35.74 -24.84
N LEU A 49 72.31 35.62 -25.58
CA LEU A 49 72.24 36.00 -26.99
C LEU A 49 72.52 37.49 -27.20
N THR A 50 72.05 38.34 -26.29
CA THR A 50 72.34 39.79 -26.32
C THR A 50 73.83 40.04 -26.14
N LEU A 51 74.47 39.40 -25.16
CA LEU A 51 75.91 39.52 -24.92
C LEU A 51 76.75 38.96 -26.08
N LEU A 52 76.33 37.85 -26.68
CA LEU A 52 76.98 37.30 -27.87
C LEU A 52 76.86 38.24 -29.07
N ASN A 53 75.69 38.84 -29.28
CA ASN A 53 75.48 39.85 -30.33
C ASN A 53 76.35 41.10 -30.10
N GLU A 54 76.47 41.58 -28.86
CA GLU A 54 77.39 42.67 -28.54
C GLU A 54 78.84 42.26 -28.79
N ARG A 55 79.24 41.05 -28.40
CA ARG A 55 80.58 40.54 -28.65
C ARG A 55 80.91 40.40 -30.14
N ILE A 56 79.95 39.98 -30.95
CA ILE A 56 80.07 39.95 -32.41
C ILE A 56 80.17 41.37 -32.95
N ARG A 57 79.38 42.33 -32.46
CA ARG A 57 79.52 43.73 -32.88
C ARG A 57 80.90 44.29 -32.55
N PHE A 58 81.44 43.98 -31.37
CA PHE A 58 82.80 44.35 -30.97
C PHE A 58 83.88 43.68 -31.84
N SER A 59 83.76 42.38 -32.13
CA SER A 59 84.71 41.68 -33.02
C SER A 59 84.60 42.14 -34.48
N SER A 60 83.40 42.57 -34.91
CA SER A 60 83.18 43.16 -36.22
C SER A 60 83.96 44.47 -36.37
N THR A 61 83.98 45.32 -35.33
CA THR A 61 84.77 46.55 -35.29
C THR A 61 86.29 46.32 -35.26
N GLU A 62 86.76 45.22 -34.66
CA GLU A 62 88.18 44.84 -34.70
C GLU A 62 88.63 44.33 -36.08
N SER A 63 87.72 43.72 -36.87
CA SER A 63 88.06 43.22 -38.21
C SER A 63 88.18 44.31 -39.29
N VAL A 64 87.81 45.57 -38.97
CA VAL A 64 87.84 46.69 -39.92
C VAL A 64 89.23 47.34 -40.03
N LEU A 65 90.18 47.03 -39.14
CA LEU A 65 91.51 47.65 -39.13
C LEU A 65 92.63 46.82 -39.75
N ASN A 66 92.35 45.68 -40.39
CA ASN A 66 93.39 44.90 -41.07
C ASN A 66 92.97 44.50 -42.48
N SER A 67 93.08 45.44 -43.42
CA SER A 67 92.93 45.18 -44.85
C SER A 67 94.30 45.12 -45.55
N GLY A 68 94.85 43.91 -45.69
CA GLY A 68 95.98 43.59 -46.55
C GLY A 68 95.51 42.77 -47.76
N GLY A 69 95.88 43.22 -48.97
CA GLY A 69 95.26 42.89 -50.26
C GLY A 69 95.54 41.51 -50.86
N GLY A 70 95.50 40.44 -50.07
CA GLY A 70 95.45 39.05 -50.56
C GLY A 70 94.15 38.31 -50.21
N ALA A 71 93.32 38.90 -49.36
CA ALA A 71 92.23 38.22 -48.65
C ALA A 71 90.85 38.27 -49.35
N SER A 72 90.73 38.90 -50.53
CA SER A 72 89.43 39.06 -51.20
C SER A 72 88.84 37.72 -51.65
N ASN A 73 89.66 36.82 -52.19
CA ASN A 73 89.19 35.53 -52.69
C ASN A 73 88.89 34.53 -51.55
N GLU A 74 89.73 34.50 -50.51
CA GLU A 74 89.44 33.70 -49.29
C GLU A 74 88.21 34.20 -48.55
N ARG A 75 87.98 35.52 -48.50
CA ARG A 75 86.79 36.11 -47.88
C ARG A 75 85.52 35.83 -48.69
N ILE A 76 85.62 35.80 -50.02
CA ILE A 76 84.53 35.37 -50.91
C ILE A 76 84.24 33.88 -50.68
N GLN A 77 85.24 33.01 -50.66
CA GLN A 77 85.06 31.59 -50.37
C GLN A 77 84.47 31.33 -48.97
N ALA A 78 84.91 32.08 -47.96
CA ALA A 78 84.35 31.98 -46.60
C ALA A 78 82.89 32.46 -46.54
N LEU A 79 82.51 33.47 -47.32
CA LEU A 79 81.13 33.92 -47.44
C LEU A 79 80.27 32.89 -48.20
N GLU A 80 80.78 32.28 -49.27
CA GLU A 80 80.10 31.22 -50.01
C GLU A 80 79.85 30.00 -49.12
N GLN A 81 80.84 29.57 -48.33
CA GLN A 81 80.70 28.46 -47.39
C GLN A 81 79.68 28.77 -46.28
N LYS A 82 79.61 30.04 -45.84
CA LYS A 82 78.65 30.50 -44.84
C LYS A 82 77.22 30.59 -45.39
N ILE A 83 77.06 30.98 -46.66
CA ILE A 83 75.76 30.94 -47.34
C ILE A 83 75.30 29.48 -47.43
N LEU A 84 76.19 28.56 -47.78
CA LEU A 84 75.86 27.13 -47.88
C LEU A 84 75.44 26.54 -46.53
N SER A 85 76.17 26.83 -45.45
CA SER A 85 75.82 26.36 -44.11
C SER A 85 74.50 26.96 -43.61
N GLN A 86 74.23 28.24 -43.91
CA GLN A 86 72.94 28.86 -43.62
C GLN A 86 71.79 28.23 -44.42
N GLN A 87 72.04 27.83 -45.66
CA GLN A 87 71.07 27.12 -46.50
C GLN A 87 70.73 25.73 -45.92
N GLU A 88 71.75 24.99 -45.45
CA GLU A 88 71.59 23.70 -44.77
C GLU A 88 70.83 23.85 -43.45
N GLU A 89 71.17 24.86 -42.65
CA GLU A 89 70.49 25.16 -41.39
C GLU A 89 69.01 25.49 -41.63
N LEU A 90 68.69 26.36 -42.60
CA LEU A 90 67.31 26.69 -43.01
C LEU A 90 66.52 25.44 -43.40
N THR A 91 67.14 24.55 -44.17
CA THR A 91 66.50 23.30 -44.61
C THR A 91 66.22 22.38 -43.43
N SER A 92 67.17 22.27 -42.48
CA SER A 92 66.99 21.50 -41.25
C SER A 92 65.90 22.08 -40.34
N LEU A 93 65.79 23.41 -40.24
CA LEU A 93 64.76 24.10 -39.48
C LEU A 93 63.38 23.90 -40.09
N HIS A 94 63.26 23.96 -41.42
CA HIS A 94 61.99 23.65 -42.10
C HIS A 94 61.55 22.21 -41.88
N ARG A 95 62.49 21.25 -41.87
CA ARG A 95 62.20 19.85 -41.54
C ARG A 95 61.71 19.70 -40.10
N ARG A 96 62.43 20.25 -39.11
CA ARG A 96 62.01 20.23 -37.70
C ARG A 96 60.66 20.90 -37.50
N ARG A 97 60.41 22.03 -38.17
CA ARG A 97 59.11 22.71 -38.14
C ARG A 97 58.00 21.81 -38.67
N GLY A 98 58.23 21.10 -39.78
CA GLY A 98 57.28 20.13 -40.32
C GLY A 98 56.99 18.98 -39.35
N GLU A 99 58.04 18.42 -38.74
CA GLU A 99 57.93 17.35 -37.72
C GLU A 99 57.15 17.83 -36.49
N SER A 100 57.44 19.02 -35.96
CA SER A 100 56.69 19.62 -34.84
C SER A 100 55.22 19.90 -35.21
N SER A 101 54.95 20.41 -36.43
CA SER A 101 53.57 20.60 -36.89
C SER A 101 52.81 19.27 -36.95
N GLN A 102 53.44 18.19 -37.43
CA GLN A 102 52.80 16.88 -37.46
C GLN A 102 52.54 16.33 -36.05
N GLN A 103 53.47 16.54 -35.12
CA GLN A 103 53.27 16.18 -33.71
C GLN A 103 52.08 16.92 -33.09
N ILE A 104 51.93 18.22 -33.37
CA ILE A 104 50.79 19.01 -32.90
C ILE A 104 49.48 18.46 -33.45
N ILE A 105 49.42 18.11 -34.74
CA ILE A 105 48.22 17.52 -35.35
C ILE A 105 47.84 16.20 -34.67
N ASN A 106 48.83 15.32 -34.45
CA ASN A 106 48.60 14.04 -33.79
C ASN A 106 48.14 14.20 -32.33
N LEU A 107 48.73 15.15 -31.60
CA LEU A 107 48.32 15.48 -30.23
C LEU A 107 46.90 16.05 -30.20
N ASN A 108 46.55 16.95 -31.10
CA ASN A 108 45.20 17.50 -31.21
C ASN A 108 44.16 16.40 -31.51
N ALA A 109 44.48 15.46 -32.41
CA ALA A 109 43.62 14.32 -32.68
C ALA A 109 43.42 13.46 -31.41
N ARG A 110 44.49 13.21 -30.65
CA ARG A 110 44.40 12.44 -29.41
C ARG A 110 43.64 13.15 -28.30
N VAL A 111 43.79 14.47 -28.18
CA VAL A 111 42.98 15.29 -27.27
C VAL A 111 41.51 15.18 -27.63
N HIS A 112 41.17 15.29 -28.91
CA HIS A 112 39.79 15.18 -29.37
C HIS A 112 39.17 13.79 -29.08
N ASP A 113 39.93 12.72 -29.24
CA ASP A 113 39.48 11.36 -28.89
C ASP A 113 39.27 11.20 -27.37
N LEU A 114 40.16 11.78 -26.56
CA LEU A 114 40.03 11.80 -25.11
C LEU A 114 38.82 12.63 -24.66
N GLU A 115 38.56 13.78 -25.28
CA GLU A 115 37.38 14.60 -25.02
C GLU A 115 36.08 13.84 -25.32
N LYS A 116 36.02 13.11 -26.44
CA LYS A 116 34.87 12.23 -26.75
C LYS A 116 34.69 11.14 -25.70
N SER A 117 35.78 10.50 -25.29
CA SER A 117 35.73 9.47 -24.24
C SER A 117 35.27 10.04 -22.89
N LEU A 118 35.69 11.26 -22.57
CA LEU A 118 35.30 11.97 -21.35
C LEU A 118 33.80 12.31 -21.37
N GLN A 119 33.31 12.89 -22.48
CA GLN A 119 31.87 13.17 -22.67
C GLN A 119 31.01 11.90 -22.53
N ALA A 120 31.46 10.78 -23.11
CA ALA A 120 30.75 9.50 -22.97
C ALA A 120 30.69 9.01 -21.52
N LYS A 121 31.78 9.17 -20.76
CA LYS A 121 31.82 8.84 -19.32
C LYS A 121 30.94 9.76 -18.50
N ASP A 122 30.90 11.06 -18.81
CA ASP A 122 30.05 12.02 -18.11
C ASP A 122 28.56 11.71 -18.28
N LEU A 123 28.14 11.27 -19.47
CA LEU A 123 26.78 10.78 -19.70
C LEU A 123 26.44 9.57 -18.82
N ILE A 124 27.33 8.58 -18.77
CA ILE A 124 27.14 7.38 -17.93
C ILE A 124 27.10 7.76 -16.44
N ILE A 125 27.95 8.69 -15.99
CA ILE A 125 27.94 9.19 -14.62
C ILE A 125 26.61 9.89 -14.30
N SER A 126 26.10 10.70 -15.23
CA SER A 126 24.80 11.38 -15.08
C SER A 126 23.65 10.37 -14.97
N GLU A 127 23.62 9.35 -15.83
CA GLU A 127 22.61 8.28 -15.78
C GLU A 127 22.66 7.50 -14.47
N ASN A 128 23.85 7.09 -14.04
CA ASN A 128 24.03 6.38 -12.76
C ASN A 128 23.65 7.27 -11.56
N THR A 129 23.93 8.57 -11.63
CA THR A 129 23.55 9.52 -10.57
C THR A 129 22.03 9.64 -10.47
N ALA A 130 21.32 9.68 -11.61
CA ALA A 130 19.86 9.68 -11.65
C ALA A 130 19.28 8.37 -11.09
N LEU A 131 19.87 7.22 -11.43
CA LEU A 131 19.46 5.92 -10.90
C LEU A 131 19.68 5.82 -9.37
N ILE A 132 20.82 6.33 -8.87
CA ILE A 132 21.07 6.38 -7.43
C ILE A 132 20.03 7.26 -6.74
N ALA A 133 19.66 8.40 -7.33
CA ALA A 133 18.63 9.27 -6.78
C ALA A 133 17.26 8.59 -6.74
N SER A 134 16.87 7.86 -7.79
CA SER A 134 15.60 7.12 -7.80
C SER A 134 15.59 5.99 -6.77
N LEU A 135 16.67 5.22 -6.67
CA LEU A 135 16.78 4.14 -5.68
C LEU A 135 16.75 4.66 -4.24
N ARG A 136 17.38 5.81 -3.97
CA ARG A 136 17.29 6.48 -2.66
C ARG A 136 15.87 6.90 -2.32
N ALA A 137 15.12 7.43 -3.28
CA ALA A 137 13.71 7.78 -3.07
C ALA A 137 12.86 6.54 -2.79
N GLU A 138 13.13 5.41 -3.46
CA GLU A 138 12.45 4.15 -3.23
C GLU A 138 12.74 3.58 -1.83
N ILE A 139 14.01 3.61 -1.41
CA ILE A 139 14.41 3.22 -0.04
C ILE A 139 13.68 4.07 1.01
N GLN A 140 13.65 5.40 0.81
CA GLN A 140 12.96 6.31 1.74
C GLN A 140 11.46 5.99 1.84
N MET A 141 10.82 5.64 0.72
CA MET A 141 9.41 5.21 0.71
C MET A 141 9.21 3.89 1.47
N TYR A 142 10.11 2.92 1.33
CA TYR A 142 10.02 1.68 2.12
C TYR A 142 10.25 1.92 3.61
N GLU A 143 11.16 2.83 3.96
CA GLU A 143 11.39 3.23 5.36
C GLU A 143 10.12 3.86 5.96
N THR A 144 9.46 4.78 5.26
CA THR A 144 8.19 5.37 5.74
C THR A 144 7.11 4.31 5.91
N ASN A 145 6.94 3.43 4.92
CA ASN A 145 5.95 2.35 4.99
C ASN A 145 6.24 1.39 6.17
N MET A 146 7.50 1.08 6.43
CA MET A 146 7.91 0.25 7.55
C MET A 146 7.56 0.91 8.89
N THR A 147 7.79 2.22 9.03
CA THR A 147 7.40 2.96 10.24
C THR A 147 5.88 3.01 10.44
N GLU A 148 5.10 3.19 9.38
CA GLU A 148 3.64 3.17 9.43
C GLU A 148 3.10 1.80 9.85
N LEU A 149 3.63 0.73 9.24
CA LEU A 149 3.27 -0.65 9.60
C LEU A 149 3.63 -0.99 11.04
N GLN A 150 4.79 -0.52 11.54
CA GLN A 150 5.15 -0.65 12.95
C GLN A 150 4.17 0.08 13.87
N GLY A 151 3.75 1.29 13.50
CA GLY A 151 2.73 2.06 14.22
C GLY A 151 1.39 1.33 14.28
N LEU A 152 0.90 0.83 13.13
CA LEU A 152 -0.35 0.06 13.06
C LEU A 152 -0.28 -1.24 13.89
N ASN A 153 0.86 -1.95 13.85
CA ASN A 153 1.05 -3.15 14.64
C ASN A 153 1.01 -2.84 16.15
N GLN A 154 1.55 -1.69 16.56
CA GLN A 154 1.47 -1.26 17.96
C GLN A 154 0.02 -0.97 18.39
N VAL A 155 -0.75 -0.24 17.58
CA VAL A 155 -2.17 0.04 17.86
C VAL A 155 -2.96 -1.26 18.00
N LEU A 156 -2.76 -2.23 17.10
CA LEU A 156 -3.42 -3.54 17.19
C LEU A 156 -3.08 -4.31 18.47
N ARG A 157 -1.83 -4.21 18.96
CA ARG A 157 -1.45 -4.81 20.25
C ARG A 157 -2.16 -4.13 21.41
N ASP A 158 -2.25 -2.82 21.40
CA ASP A 158 -2.91 -2.04 22.45
C ASP A 158 -4.42 -2.33 22.48
N GLU A 159 -5.07 -2.41 21.32
CA GLU A 159 -6.47 -2.84 21.20
C GLU A 159 -6.68 -4.26 21.71
N HIS A 160 -5.78 -5.19 21.36
CA HIS A 160 -5.84 -6.56 21.83
C HIS A 160 -5.74 -6.63 23.36
N GLN A 161 -4.83 -5.88 23.97
CA GLN A 161 -4.70 -5.78 25.42
C GLN A 161 -5.97 -5.20 26.07
N ALA A 162 -6.53 -4.14 25.50
CA ALA A 162 -7.77 -3.53 25.99
C ALA A 162 -8.94 -4.54 25.93
N LEU A 163 -9.06 -5.29 24.83
CA LEU A 163 -10.07 -6.35 24.69
C LEU A 163 -9.86 -7.46 25.71
N GLN A 164 -8.63 -7.92 25.94
CA GLN A 164 -8.34 -8.94 26.97
C GLN A 164 -8.81 -8.48 28.36
N ILE A 165 -8.53 -7.22 28.73
CA ILE A 165 -8.97 -6.64 30.01
C ILE A 165 -10.51 -6.60 30.08
N ALA A 166 -11.17 -6.20 28.99
CA ALA A 166 -12.62 -6.17 28.93
C ALA A 166 -13.24 -7.57 29.04
N PHE A 167 -12.67 -8.57 28.37
CA PHE A 167 -13.09 -9.97 28.48
C PHE A 167 -12.95 -10.48 29.92
N ALA A 168 -11.80 -10.27 30.57
CA ALA A 168 -11.61 -10.65 31.97
C ALA A 168 -12.66 -10.01 32.89
N ALA A 169 -12.98 -8.73 32.67
CA ALA A 169 -14.00 -8.03 33.45
C ALA A 169 -15.42 -8.61 33.24
N ILE A 170 -15.75 -9.07 32.04
CA ILE A 170 -17.03 -9.72 31.74
C ILE A 170 -17.09 -11.12 32.36
N GLU A 171 -16.00 -11.89 32.27
CA GLU A 171 -15.90 -13.21 32.92
C GLU A 171 -16.11 -13.11 34.44
N ASP A 172 -15.52 -12.10 35.08
CA ASP A 172 -15.73 -11.85 36.51
C ASP A 172 -17.19 -11.51 36.85
N LYS A 173 -17.86 -10.71 36.00
CA LYS A 173 -19.30 -10.41 36.16
C LYS A 173 -20.15 -11.66 35.99
N LEU A 174 -19.81 -12.51 35.02
CA LEU A 174 -20.50 -13.77 34.79
C LEU A 174 -20.35 -14.71 35.99
N ARG A 175 -19.14 -14.85 36.52
CA ARG A 175 -18.88 -15.64 37.74
C ARG A 175 -19.70 -15.14 38.92
N LYS A 176 -19.71 -13.83 39.17
CA LYS A 176 -20.53 -13.22 40.24
C LYS A 176 -22.02 -13.51 40.07
N ALA A 177 -22.56 -13.36 38.86
CA ALA A 177 -23.97 -13.66 38.58
C ALA A 177 -24.30 -15.16 38.78
N GLN A 178 -23.37 -16.05 38.41
CA GLN A 178 -23.51 -17.49 38.66
C GLN A 178 -23.53 -17.82 40.16
N ASP A 179 -22.64 -17.20 40.94
CA ASP A 179 -22.58 -17.37 42.39
C ASP A 179 -23.86 -16.86 43.08
N GLU A 180 -24.38 -15.70 42.66
CA GLU A 180 -25.66 -15.16 43.15
C GLU A 180 -26.81 -16.10 42.84
N ASN A 181 -26.90 -16.61 41.60
CA ASN A 181 -27.93 -17.56 41.21
C ASN A 181 -27.85 -18.85 42.04
N ARG A 182 -26.65 -19.39 42.25
CA ARG A 182 -26.44 -20.56 43.13
C ARG A 182 -26.93 -20.30 44.55
N SER A 183 -26.62 -19.12 45.12
CA SER A 183 -27.10 -18.72 46.45
C SER A 183 -28.62 -18.62 46.53
N LEU A 184 -29.27 -18.07 45.50
CA LEU A 184 -30.72 -17.98 45.41
C LEU A 184 -31.38 -19.35 45.33
N VAL A 185 -30.82 -20.26 44.52
CA VAL A 185 -31.30 -21.65 44.43
C VAL A 185 -31.16 -22.35 45.78
N GLU A 186 -30.03 -22.21 46.47
CA GLU A 186 -29.83 -22.79 47.80
C GLU A 186 -30.86 -22.26 48.81
N ARG A 187 -31.11 -20.95 48.79
CA ARG A 187 -32.13 -20.31 49.64
C ARG A 187 -33.54 -20.82 49.33
N LEU A 188 -33.87 -20.99 48.05
CA LEU A 188 -35.15 -21.54 47.61
C LEU A 188 -35.35 -22.98 48.09
N ILE A 189 -34.31 -23.82 48.03
CA ILE A 189 -34.34 -25.18 48.55
C ILE A 189 -34.60 -25.17 50.06
N LYS A 190 -33.90 -24.31 50.83
CA LYS A 190 -34.13 -24.16 52.27
C LYS A 190 -35.56 -23.73 52.60
N TYR A 191 -36.13 -22.78 51.84
CA TYR A 191 -37.52 -22.37 52.03
C TYR A 191 -38.51 -23.50 51.74
N LYS A 192 -38.32 -24.24 50.64
CA LYS A 192 -39.18 -25.37 50.28
C LYS A 192 -39.10 -26.51 51.30
N ALA A 193 -37.91 -26.80 51.83
CA ALA A 193 -37.74 -27.80 52.89
C ALA A 193 -38.51 -27.39 54.16
N LYS A 194 -38.35 -26.13 54.60
CA LYS A 194 -39.07 -25.60 55.77
C LYS A 194 -40.59 -25.62 55.58
N ASP A 195 -41.08 -25.30 54.37
CA ASP A 195 -42.50 -25.34 54.05
C ASP A 195 -43.04 -26.79 54.07
N ALA A 196 -42.27 -27.75 53.53
CA ALA A 196 -42.59 -29.17 53.62
C ALA A 196 -42.62 -29.68 55.06
N ASP A 197 -41.65 -29.29 55.90
CA ASP A 197 -41.63 -29.64 57.32
C ASP A 197 -42.87 -29.10 58.05
N LYS A 198 -43.25 -27.84 57.78
CA LYS A 198 -44.46 -27.24 58.35
C LYS A 198 -45.73 -27.98 57.92
N MET A 199 -45.85 -28.35 56.64
CA MET A 199 -46.97 -29.15 56.14
C MET A 199 -47.01 -30.54 56.79
N ASN A 200 -45.85 -31.15 57.04
CA ASN A 200 -45.75 -32.41 57.76
C ASN A 200 -46.17 -32.28 59.23
N GLU A 201 -45.76 -31.21 59.92
CA GLU A 201 -46.19 -30.90 61.29
C GLU A 201 -47.71 -30.70 61.38
N GLU A 202 -48.31 -29.98 60.43
CA GLU A 202 -49.76 -29.78 60.34
C GLU A 202 -50.50 -31.10 60.07
N ASN A 203 -49.96 -31.98 59.22
CA ASN A 203 -50.50 -33.32 58.97
C ASN A 203 -50.40 -34.24 60.20
N GLU A 204 -49.30 -34.18 60.95
CA GLU A 204 -49.13 -34.93 62.20
C GLU A 204 -50.08 -34.43 63.31
N HIS A 205 -50.27 -33.11 63.41
CA HIS A 205 -51.26 -32.52 64.31
C HIS A 205 -52.68 -32.93 63.91
N PHE A 206 -52.97 -33.00 62.60
CA PHE A 206 -54.23 -33.52 62.07
C PHE A 206 -54.49 -34.96 62.52
N LEU A 207 -53.50 -35.86 62.37
CA LEU A 207 -53.60 -37.26 62.81
C LEU A 207 -53.84 -37.39 64.32
N LYS A 208 -53.25 -36.52 65.14
CA LYS A 208 -53.41 -36.54 66.61
C LYS A 208 -54.72 -35.89 67.10
N SER A 209 -55.28 -34.94 66.36
CA SER A 209 -56.48 -34.19 66.78
C SER A 209 -57.82 -34.93 66.57
N GLY A 210 -57.80 -36.12 65.97
CA GLY A 210 -58.82 -37.16 66.18
C GLY A 210 -60.28 -36.79 65.92
N ASN A 211 -60.60 -35.87 64.98
CA ASN A 211 -62.00 -35.61 64.63
C ASN A 211 -62.20 -35.27 63.13
N PRO A 212 -62.54 -36.25 62.27
CA PRO A 212 -62.57 -36.09 60.81
C PRO A 212 -63.72 -35.20 60.28
N SER A 213 -64.71 -34.88 61.11
CA SER A 213 -65.89 -34.11 60.67
C SER A 213 -65.70 -32.59 60.65
N ALA A 214 -64.71 -32.04 61.37
CA ALA A 214 -64.45 -30.59 61.39
C ALA A 214 -63.71 -30.09 60.13
N PHE A 215 -63.04 -30.99 59.40
CA PHE A 215 -62.27 -30.68 58.19
C PHE A 215 -63.16 -30.32 57.00
N PHE A 216 -64.26 -31.04 56.79
CA PHE A 216 -65.16 -30.76 55.66
C PHE A 216 -65.82 -29.38 55.77
N ILE A 217 -66.01 -28.88 56.99
CA ILE A 217 -66.64 -27.57 57.22
C ILE A 217 -65.63 -26.43 57.12
N ASN A 218 -64.39 -26.60 57.61
CA ASN A 218 -63.41 -25.49 57.62
C ASN A 218 -62.46 -25.46 56.41
N THR A 219 -62.09 -26.60 55.82
CA THR A 219 -61.14 -26.62 54.70
C THR A 219 -61.79 -26.22 53.39
N PHE A 220 -63.00 -26.70 53.10
CA PHE A 220 -63.77 -26.20 51.94
C PHE A 220 -64.30 -24.78 52.14
N GLY A 221 -64.39 -24.30 53.38
CA GLY A 221 -64.77 -22.91 53.69
C GLY A 221 -63.67 -21.86 53.49
N ARG A 222 -62.38 -22.26 53.40
CA ARG A 222 -61.26 -21.29 53.36
C ARG A 222 -60.20 -21.47 52.28
N VAL A 223 -60.24 -22.52 51.45
CA VAL A 223 -59.28 -22.69 50.35
C VAL A 223 -59.72 -21.88 49.11
N SER A 224 -59.48 -20.57 49.15
CA SER A 224 -59.39 -19.71 47.96
C SER A 224 -57.94 -19.62 47.47
N PHE A 225 -57.23 -20.75 47.35
CA PHE A 225 -55.87 -20.80 46.79
C PHE A 225 -55.84 -21.23 45.30
N GLY A 226 -56.94 -21.78 44.77
CA GLY A 226 -57.06 -22.09 43.33
C GLY A 226 -57.22 -20.86 42.44
N LYS A 227 -57.83 -19.77 42.94
CA LYS A 227 -58.07 -18.57 42.13
C LYS A 227 -56.80 -17.82 41.73
N LYS A 228 -55.71 -17.90 42.50
CA LYS A 228 -54.43 -17.27 42.13
C LYS A 228 -53.62 -18.13 41.17
N SER A 229 -53.59 -19.46 41.33
CA SER A 229 -52.90 -20.32 40.35
C SER A 229 -53.62 -20.38 39.01
N ASP A 230 -54.96 -20.34 39.02
CA ASP A 230 -55.76 -20.32 37.79
C ASP A 230 -55.69 -18.96 37.09
N LYS A 231 -55.58 -17.87 37.85
CA LYS A 231 -55.34 -16.53 37.29
C LYS A 231 -53.95 -16.43 36.67
N VAL A 232 -52.91 -16.94 37.33
CA VAL A 232 -51.54 -16.97 36.78
C VAL A 232 -51.47 -17.90 35.56
N ARG A 233 -52.16 -19.05 35.55
CA ARG A 233 -52.29 -19.91 34.38
C ARG A 233 -52.98 -19.21 33.21
N LYS A 234 -54.07 -18.49 33.49
CA LYS A 234 -54.83 -17.76 32.48
C LYS A 234 -54.04 -16.57 31.91
N GLU A 235 -53.30 -15.85 32.75
CA GLU A 235 -52.40 -14.78 32.32
C GLU A 235 -51.22 -15.32 31.49
N LEU A 236 -50.68 -16.50 31.82
CA LEU A 236 -49.69 -17.20 30.98
C LEU A 236 -50.29 -17.67 29.64
N GLU A 237 -51.54 -18.12 29.62
CA GLU A 237 -52.22 -18.57 28.41
C GLU A 237 -52.64 -17.40 27.50
N GLU A 238 -52.99 -16.25 28.06
CA GLU A 238 -53.25 -15.00 27.34
C GLU A 238 -51.96 -14.37 26.82
N ALA A 239 -50.86 -14.40 27.58
CA ALA A 239 -49.54 -13.94 27.10
C ALA A 239 -49.00 -14.78 25.93
N CYS A 240 -49.23 -16.11 25.93
CA CYS A 240 -48.90 -16.99 24.79
C CYS A 240 -49.79 -16.75 23.56
N LYS A 241 -51.04 -16.28 23.75
CA LYS A 241 -51.96 -15.93 22.65
C LYS A 241 -51.66 -14.56 22.04
N GLU A 242 -51.24 -13.58 22.85
CA GLU A 242 -50.82 -12.26 22.35
C GLU A 242 -49.51 -12.31 21.55
N SER A 243 -48.62 -13.27 21.82
CA SER A 243 -47.43 -13.50 20.99
C SER A 243 -47.69 -14.27 19.68
N GLY A 244 -48.89 -14.84 19.49
CA GLY A 244 -49.24 -15.67 18.33
C GLY A 244 -50.04 -14.96 17.22
N SER A 245 -50.39 -13.69 17.40
CA SER A 245 -51.29 -12.96 16.51
C SER A 245 -50.53 -11.96 15.64
N ARG A 246 -49.73 -12.45 14.69
CA ARG A 246 -49.52 -11.78 13.39
C ARG A 246 -48.85 -12.75 12.42
N SER A 247 -49.59 -13.06 11.34
CA SER A 247 -49.22 -13.81 10.13
C SER A 247 -49.33 -15.35 10.18
N SER A 248 -50.36 -15.90 9.55
CA SER A 248 -50.25 -16.43 8.18
C SER A 248 -51.56 -17.05 7.71
N ALA A 249 -51.97 -16.64 6.50
CA ALA A 249 -52.81 -17.46 5.65
C ALA A 249 -51.88 -18.33 4.80
N GLY A 250 -52.16 -19.63 4.74
CA GLY A 250 -51.78 -20.46 3.58
C GLY A 250 -50.83 -21.63 3.81
N SER A 251 -51.44 -22.82 3.78
CA SER A 251 -50.94 -24.06 3.16
C SER A 251 -50.22 -25.07 4.05
N GLY A 252 -50.76 -26.30 4.03
CA GLY A 252 -50.35 -27.41 4.87
C GLY A 252 -49.18 -28.23 4.34
N GLY A 253 -48.74 -29.19 5.15
CA GLY A 253 -47.75 -30.18 4.76
C GLY A 253 -46.99 -30.77 5.95
N SER A 254 -47.33 -32.02 6.26
CA SER A 254 -46.58 -33.08 6.97
C SER A 254 -46.01 -32.84 8.37
N THR A 255 -46.49 -33.70 9.26
CA THR A 255 -45.93 -34.19 10.51
C THR A 255 -44.49 -34.68 10.38
N ASP A 256 -43.55 -34.04 11.09
CA ASP A 256 -42.58 -34.65 12.02
C ASP A 256 -41.61 -33.55 12.48
N GLU A 257 -40.92 -33.78 13.61
CA GLU A 257 -40.01 -32.85 14.32
C GLU A 257 -40.65 -31.92 15.36
N LYS A 258 -41.11 -32.53 16.46
CA LYS A 258 -41.47 -31.84 17.72
C LYS A 258 -40.38 -31.95 18.82
N ILE A 259 -39.09 -31.94 18.46
CA ILE A 259 -38.02 -32.10 19.46
C ILE A 259 -36.80 -31.19 19.19
N ILE A 260 -36.96 -29.87 19.01
CA ILE A 260 -35.81 -28.93 19.09
C ILE A 260 -36.22 -27.54 19.65
N ASP A 261 -37.07 -27.48 20.68
CA ASP A 261 -37.57 -26.20 21.24
C ASP A 261 -36.98 -25.82 22.61
N SER A 262 -35.81 -26.34 22.99
CA SER A 262 -35.26 -26.10 24.34
C SER A 262 -33.82 -25.61 24.45
N LEU A 263 -33.26 -24.92 23.45
CA LEU A 263 -31.95 -24.26 23.57
C LEU A 263 -31.97 -22.85 22.94
N PRO A 264 -31.53 -21.79 23.65
CA PRO A 264 -31.43 -20.45 23.09
C PRO A 264 -30.06 -20.31 22.40
N TYR A 265 -29.89 -20.99 21.27
CA TYR A 265 -28.87 -20.61 20.30
C TYR A 265 -29.52 -19.63 19.33
N TYR A 266 -28.82 -18.53 19.03
CA TYR A 266 -29.21 -17.51 18.06
C TYR A 266 -29.72 -18.15 16.75
N ALA A 267 -31.04 -18.30 16.64
CA ALA A 267 -31.69 -18.68 15.40
C ALA A 267 -31.72 -17.43 14.51
N THR A 268 -30.57 -17.11 13.91
CA THR A 268 -30.53 -16.18 12.78
C THR A 268 -31.27 -16.86 11.65
N THR A 269 -32.57 -16.56 11.52
CA THR A 269 -33.40 -17.04 10.43
C THR A 269 -32.81 -16.53 9.12
N LEU A 270 -32.16 -17.42 8.37
CA LEU A 270 -31.68 -17.10 7.04
C LEU A 270 -32.90 -16.72 6.20
N PRO A 271 -32.95 -15.51 5.62
CA PRO A 271 -34.08 -15.09 4.82
C PRO A 271 -34.22 -16.01 3.61
N THR A 272 -35.25 -16.85 3.64
CA THR A 272 -35.54 -17.88 2.63
C THR A 272 -36.43 -17.36 1.51
N LYS A 273 -37.05 -16.18 1.70
CA LYS A 273 -37.95 -15.56 0.74
C LYS A 273 -37.39 -14.23 0.25
N VAL A 274 -37.40 -14.03 -1.06
CA VAL A 274 -37.06 -12.74 -1.68
C VAL A 274 -38.03 -11.69 -1.18
N ALA A 275 -37.52 -10.68 -0.49
CA ALA A 275 -38.33 -9.59 0.05
C ALA A 275 -38.77 -8.61 -1.06
N LEU A 276 -37.87 -8.29 -2.00
CA LEU A 276 -38.06 -7.25 -3.01
C LEU A 276 -37.34 -7.62 -4.32
N ARG A 277 -37.97 -7.31 -5.45
CA ARG A 277 -37.40 -7.46 -6.80
C ARG A 277 -37.65 -6.18 -7.59
N PHE A 278 -36.61 -5.65 -8.21
CA PHE A 278 -36.70 -4.45 -9.05
C PHE A 278 -35.61 -4.46 -10.12
N ASP A 279 -35.87 -3.81 -11.25
CA ASP A 279 -34.95 -3.73 -12.37
C ASP A 279 -34.06 -2.49 -12.21
N ALA A 280 -32.83 -2.71 -11.77
CA ALA A 280 -31.91 -1.62 -11.48
C ALA A 280 -31.33 -0.99 -12.76
N HIS A 281 -30.93 -1.80 -13.75
CA HIS A 281 -30.21 -1.34 -14.94
C HIS A 281 -30.82 -1.89 -16.22
N ASP A 282 -30.57 -1.20 -17.33
CA ASP A 282 -30.95 -1.65 -18.68
C ASP A 282 -29.87 -2.61 -19.21
N GLY A 283 -29.74 -3.76 -18.54
CA GLY A 283 -28.70 -4.76 -18.78
C GLY A 283 -28.21 -5.43 -17.49
N GLU A 284 -27.13 -6.21 -17.60
CA GLU A 284 -26.56 -6.96 -16.47
C GLU A 284 -26.12 -6.03 -15.34
N VAL A 285 -26.51 -6.36 -14.11
CA VAL A 285 -26.04 -5.70 -12.89
C VAL A 285 -24.78 -6.42 -12.44
N ASN A 286 -23.65 -5.75 -12.52
CA ASN A 286 -22.34 -6.35 -12.26
C ASN A 286 -21.84 -6.07 -10.85
N ALA A 287 -22.36 -5.03 -10.20
CA ALA A 287 -21.92 -4.62 -8.87
C ALA A 287 -23.08 -4.08 -8.03
N VAL A 288 -23.04 -4.39 -6.73
CA VAL A 288 -23.96 -3.85 -5.72
C VAL A 288 -23.23 -3.61 -4.41
N LYS A 289 -23.45 -2.45 -3.79
CA LYS A 289 -22.90 -2.11 -2.47
C LYS A 289 -23.88 -1.29 -1.65
N TRP A 290 -23.92 -1.58 -0.35
CA TRP A 290 -24.59 -0.74 0.63
C TRP A 290 -23.67 0.39 1.06
N SER A 291 -24.24 1.57 1.28
CA SER A 291 -23.56 2.67 1.96
C SER A 291 -23.32 2.29 3.43
N PRO A 292 -22.16 2.68 4.00
CA PRO A 292 -21.87 2.46 5.41
C PRO A 292 -22.65 3.39 6.36
N THR A 293 -23.17 4.50 5.87
CA THR A 293 -23.75 5.57 6.69
C THR A 293 -25.26 5.76 6.49
N ASP A 294 -25.78 5.47 5.29
CA ASP A 294 -27.18 5.68 4.92
C ASP A 294 -27.88 4.37 4.48
N HIS A 295 -29.22 4.36 4.41
CA HIS A 295 -30.02 3.32 3.74
C HIS A 295 -29.94 3.40 2.20
N LEU A 296 -28.74 3.63 1.68
CA LEU A 296 -28.48 3.79 0.26
C LEU A 296 -27.78 2.56 -0.31
N VAL A 297 -28.24 2.13 -1.48
CA VAL A 297 -27.60 1.08 -2.28
C VAL A 297 -27.07 1.69 -3.56
N ALA A 298 -25.80 1.43 -3.89
CA ALA A 298 -25.24 1.72 -5.20
C ALA A 298 -25.21 0.45 -6.04
N THR A 299 -25.62 0.56 -7.31
CA THR A 299 -25.56 -0.52 -8.29
C THR A 299 -24.78 -0.07 -9.52
N GLY A 300 -23.93 -0.93 -10.06
CA GLY A 300 -23.19 -0.71 -11.32
C GLY A 300 -23.66 -1.67 -12.40
N GLY A 301 -23.95 -1.15 -13.60
CA GLY A 301 -24.56 -1.92 -14.68
C GLY A 301 -23.79 -1.92 -16.00
N ALA A 302 -24.15 -2.85 -16.87
CA ALA A 302 -23.71 -2.91 -18.28
C ALA A 302 -24.18 -1.68 -19.09
N ASP A 303 -25.24 -1.00 -18.63
CA ASP A 303 -25.72 0.30 -19.14
C ASP A 303 -24.75 1.47 -18.89
N ARG A 304 -23.56 1.17 -18.35
CA ARG A 304 -22.43 2.10 -18.12
C ARG A 304 -22.73 3.15 -17.06
N LYS A 305 -23.72 2.90 -16.21
CA LYS A 305 -24.15 3.82 -15.16
C LYS A 305 -23.90 3.21 -13.79
N VAL A 306 -23.69 4.09 -12.81
CA VAL A 306 -23.90 3.74 -11.40
C VAL A 306 -25.20 4.38 -10.97
N LYS A 307 -26.11 3.62 -10.35
CA LYS A 307 -27.38 4.14 -9.85
C LYS A 307 -27.44 4.04 -8.33
N LEU A 308 -28.10 5.01 -7.73
CA LEU A 308 -28.28 5.12 -6.28
C LEU A 308 -29.74 4.90 -5.92
N TRP A 309 -29.96 4.02 -4.96
CA TRP A 309 -31.28 3.57 -4.55
C TRP A 309 -31.46 3.80 -3.06
N ASN A 310 -32.51 4.51 -2.69
CA ASN A 310 -32.96 4.58 -1.32
C ASN A 310 -33.89 3.39 -1.04
N VAL A 311 -33.55 2.57 -0.05
CA VAL A 311 -34.33 1.38 0.31
C VAL A 311 -34.97 1.60 1.66
N SER A 312 -36.28 1.85 1.67
CA SER A 312 -37.03 2.06 2.92
C SER A 312 -37.38 0.75 3.61
N LYS A 313 -37.52 0.78 4.95
CA LYS A 313 -37.96 -0.36 5.78
C LYS A 313 -39.35 -0.89 5.40
N ILE A 314 -40.14 -0.12 4.66
CA ILE A 314 -41.49 -0.48 4.17
C ILE A 314 -41.41 -1.19 2.80
N GLY A 315 -40.22 -1.42 2.25
CA GLY A 315 -40.01 -2.11 0.98
C GLY A 315 -40.28 -1.23 -0.25
N VAL A 316 -40.15 0.08 -0.11
CA VAL A 316 -40.19 1.00 -1.25
C VAL A 316 -38.76 1.29 -1.68
N ILE A 317 -38.51 1.19 -2.99
CA ILE A 317 -37.20 1.44 -3.61
C ILE A 317 -37.34 2.64 -4.53
N GLU A 318 -36.58 3.69 -4.22
CA GLU A 318 -36.59 4.92 -5.00
C GLU A 318 -35.21 5.20 -5.60
N CYS A 319 -35.17 5.51 -6.89
CA CYS A 319 -33.94 5.94 -7.55
C CYS A 319 -33.60 7.35 -7.07
N LYS A 320 -32.59 7.48 -6.21
CA LYS A 320 -32.09 8.77 -5.71
C LYS A 320 -31.28 9.50 -6.78
N GLY A 321 -30.62 8.75 -7.67
CA GLY A 321 -29.68 9.35 -8.60
C GLY A 321 -29.06 8.39 -9.61
N THR A 322 -28.62 8.94 -10.75
CA THR A 322 -27.88 8.21 -11.77
C THR A 322 -26.57 8.91 -12.07
N LEU A 323 -25.46 8.24 -11.76
CA LEU A 323 -24.11 8.69 -11.98
C LEU A 323 -23.66 8.26 -13.38
N VAL A 324 -23.42 9.25 -14.22
CA VAL A 324 -23.05 9.09 -15.63
C VAL A 324 -21.58 9.45 -15.86
N GLY A 325 -21.03 9.03 -17.00
CA GLY A 325 -19.69 9.41 -17.45
C GLY A 325 -18.75 8.23 -17.74
N SER A 326 -19.14 6.99 -17.45
CA SER A 326 -18.36 5.79 -17.80
C SER A 326 -18.53 5.42 -19.27
N ASN A 327 -17.44 5.02 -19.94
CA ASN A 327 -17.48 4.71 -21.38
C ASN A 327 -17.78 3.23 -21.67
N ALA A 328 -17.70 2.36 -20.66
CA ALA A 328 -18.11 0.95 -20.72
C ALA A 328 -18.84 0.51 -19.43
N GLY A 329 -19.32 -0.74 -19.39
CA GLY A 329 -20.04 -1.30 -18.25
C GLY A 329 -19.27 -1.14 -16.94
N VAL A 330 -19.98 -0.81 -15.86
CA VAL A 330 -19.37 -0.64 -14.53
C VAL A 330 -19.34 -1.99 -13.85
N MET A 331 -18.13 -2.49 -13.58
CA MET A 331 -17.89 -3.86 -13.10
C MET A 331 -17.79 -3.94 -11.58
N SER A 332 -17.51 -2.83 -10.91
CA SER A 332 -17.37 -2.77 -9.47
C SER A 332 -17.65 -1.35 -8.98
N VAL A 333 -18.25 -1.24 -7.80
CA VAL A 333 -18.63 0.01 -7.15
C VAL A 333 -18.26 -0.09 -5.67
N ASP A 334 -17.81 0.99 -5.06
CA ASP A 334 -17.60 1.07 -3.61
C ASP A 334 -17.88 2.49 -3.07
N PHE A 335 -18.20 2.56 -1.78
CA PHE A 335 -18.36 3.80 -1.05
C PHE A 335 -17.10 4.13 -0.25
N ASP A 336 -16.85 5.42 -0.06
CA ASP A 336 -15.96 5.88 1.00
C ASP A 336 -16.58 5.57 2.39
N ALA A 337 -15.74 5.46 3.43
CA ALA A 337 -16.14 5.19 4.81
C ALA A 337 -17.15 6.23 5.34
N THR A 338 -17.05 7.48 4.87
CA THR A 338 -18.00 8.56 5.20
C THR A 338 -19.30 8.48 4.40
N GLY A 339 -19.33 7.72 3.31
CA GLY A 339 -20.43 7.67 2.35
C GLY A 339 -20.54 8.92 1.44
N ALA A 340 -19.60 9.86 1.51
CA ALA A 340 -19.63 11.10 0.73
C ALA A 340 -19.26 10.89 -0.75
N TYR A 341 -18.45 9.88 -1.05
CA TYR A 341 -17.95 9.58 -2.39
C TYR A 341 -18.27 8.14 -2.79
N ILE A 342 -18.41 7.96 -4.10
CA ILE A 342 -18.54 6.64 -4.74
C ILE A 342 -17.49 6.51 -5.81
N VAL A 343 -16.82 5.37 -5.81
CA VAL A 343 -15.89 4.96 -6.86
C VAL A 343 -16.53 3.87 -7.69
N GLY A 344 -16.40 3.97 -9.00
CA GLY A 344 -16.79 2.92 -9.95
C GLY A 344 -15.65 2.61 -10.90
N ALA A 345 -15.31 1.32 -11.02
CA ALA A 345 -14.40 0.84 -12.05
C ALA A 345 -15.19 0.33 -13.25
N SER A 346 -14.87 0.86 -14.42
CA SER A 346 -15.49 0.49 -15.67
C SER A 346 -14.56 -0.41 -16.48
N ASN A 347 -15.15 -1.21 -17.37
CA ASN A 347 -14.43 -2.04 -18.31
C ASN A 347 -13.68 -1.21 -19.39
N ASP A 348 -13.77 0.12 -19.35
CA ASP A 348 -12.99 1.05 -20.19
C ASP A 348 -11.58 1.33 -19.64
N PHE A 349 -11.16 0.55 -18.64
CA PHE A 349 -9.89 0.70 -17.92
C PHE A 349 -9.73 2.02 -17.16
N ALA A 350 -10.83 2.73 -16.92
CA ALA A 350 -10.84 3.93 -16.11
C ALA A 350 -11.69 3.73 -14.85
N SER A 351 -11.25 4.39 -13.79
CA SER A 351 -12.03 4.52 -12.56
C SER A 351 -12.46 5.96 -12.39
N ARG A 352 -13.69 6.12 -11.93
CA ARG A 352 -14.37 7.39 -11.83
C ARG A 352 -14.95 7.57 -10.46
N VAL A 353 -14.96 8.81 -10.01
CA VAL A 353 -15.40 9.16 -8.67
C VAL A 353 -16.44 10.25 -8.72
N TRP A 354 -17.54 9.97 -8.04
CA TRP A 354 -18.68 10.86 -7.94
C TRP A 354 -18.89 11.25 -6.50
N THR A 355 -19.38 12.47 -6.30
CA THR A 355 -19.89 12.89 -5.00
C THR A 355 -21.36 12.47 -4.88
N VAL A 356 -21.75 11.91 -3.73
CA VAL A 356 -23.10 11.36 -3.50
C VAL A 356 -24.16 12.46 -3.39
N SER A 357 -23.81 13.60 -2.78
CA SER A 357 -24.75 14.69 -2.50
C SER A 357 -25.21 15.45 -3.75
N ASP A 358 -24.30 15.72 -4.69
CA ASP A 358 -24.60 16.45 -5.92
C ASP A 358 -24.59 15.57 -7.18
N GLN A 359 -24.22 14.29 -7.05
CA GLN A 359 -24.18 13.29 -8.13
C GLN A 359 -23.24 13.67 -9.28
N ARG A 360 -22.28 14.56 -9.02
CA ARG A 360 -21.35 15.06 -10.06
C ARG A 360 -20.09 14.22 -10.11
N LEU A 361 -19.64 13.96 -11.34
CA LEU A 361 -18.32 13.37 -11.58
C LEU A 361 -17.23 14.38 -11.17
N ARG A 362 -16.37 13.98 -10.23
CA ARG A 362 -15.28 14.80 -9.70
C ARG A 362 -13.95 14.52 -10.40
N ASN A 363 -13.67 13.25 -10.65
CA ASN A 363 -12.41 12.83 -11.24
C ASN A 363 -12.59 11.61 -12.14
N SER A 364 -11.85 11.60 -13.24
CA SER A 364 -11.71 10.46 -14.15
C SER A 364 -10.22 10.16 -14.29
N LYS A 365 -9.75 9.09 -13.65
CA LYS A 365 -8.34 8.71 -13.71
C LYS A 365 -8.18 7.69 -14.85
N VAL A 366 -7.72 8.18 -16.00
CA VAL A 366 -7.50 7.40 -17.22
C VAL A 366 -6.01 7.08 -17.37
N ARG A 367 -5.56 6.04 -16.68
CA ARG A 367 -4.39 5.20 -16.99
C ARG A 367 -4.00 4.43 -15.73
N MET A 368 -4.35 3.16 -15.69
CA MET A 368 -3.68 2.18 -14.85
C MET A 368 -3.17 1.08 -15.78
N ASN A 369 -1.92 0.67 -15.57
CA ASN A 369 -1.13 -0.22 -16.42
C ASN A 369 -1.91 -1.46 -16.92
N LYS A 370 -1.56 -1.92 -18.13
CA LYS A 370 -2.05 -3.16 -18.79
C LYS A 370 -1.95 -4.44 -17.91
N PHE A 371 -1.25 -4.39 -16.78
CA PHE A 371 -1.02 -5.49 -15.85
C PHE A 371 -2.14 -5.72 -14.82
N LEU A 372 -3.08 -4.79 -14.64
CA LEU A 372 -4.23 -4.97 -13.73
C LEU A 372 -5.46 -5.49 -14.50
N GLN A 373 -5.41 -6.71 -15.03
CA GLN A 373 -6.45 -7.25 -15.91
C GLN A 373 -7.75 -7.68 -15.20
N LYS A 374 -7.93 -7.37 -13.89
CA LYS A 374 -9.15 -7.71 -13.14
C LYS A 374 -9.78 -6.45 -12.51
N PRO A 375 -11.02 -6.07 -12.86
CA PRO A 375 -11.65 -4.83 -12.41
C PRO A 375 -11.83 -4.74 -10.88
N ALA A 376 -12.01 -5.86 -10.19
CA ALA A 376 -12.08 -5.91 -8.72
C ALA A 376 -10.77 -5.51 -8.04
N ARG A 377 -9.60 -5.75 -8.66
CA ARG A 377 -8.29 -5.32 -8.15
C ARG A 377 -8.03 -3.84 -8.41
N GLN A 378 -8.68 -3.25 -9.41
CA GLN A 378 -8.57 -1.82 -9.73
C GLN A 378 -9.33 -0.96 -8.73
N VAL A 379 -10.53 -1.37 -8.28
CA VAL A 379 -11.28 -0.65 -7.22
C VAL A 379 -10.52 -0.70 -5.90
N ALA A 380 -10.01 -1.86 -5.49
CA ALA A 380 -9.24 -1.97 -4.26
C ALA A 380 -8.00 -1.05 -4.26
N PHE A 381 -7.29 -0.95 -5.39
CA PHE A 381 -6.12 -0.09 -5.54
C PHE A 381 -6.47 1.41 -5.57
N LEU A 382 -7.58 1.79 -6.21
CA LEU A 382 -8.02 3.19 -6.24
C LEU A 382 -8.64 3.66 -4.94
N VAL A 383 -9.39 2.81 -4.24
CA VAL A 383 -9.89 3.07 -2.89
C VAL A 383 -8.69 3.35 -1.98
N LEU A 384 -7.66 2.49 -2.02
CA LEU A 384 -6.40 2.70 -1.28
C LEU A 384 -5.68 4.02 -1.65
N GLN A 385 -5.61 4.37 -2.94
CA GLN A 385 -4.99 5.62 -3.39
C GLN A 385 -5.77 6.89 -3.03
N MET A 386 -7.09 6.81 -2.89
CA MET A 386 -7.91 7.95 -2.50
C MET A 386 -7.83 8.24 -1.00
N PHE A 387 -7.64 7.20 -0.18
CA PHE A 387 -7.38 7.35 1.25
C PHE A 387 -5.99 7.91 1.56
N MET A 388 -4.99 7.64 0.72
CA MET A 388 -3.62 8.17 0.90
C MET A 388 -3.47 9.66 0.51
N GLY A 389 -4.52 10.30 -0.01
CA GLY A 389 -4.50 11.69 -0.51
C GLY A 389 -5.19 12.72 0.38
N GLY A 390 -5.65 12.34 1.56
CA GLY A 390 -6.25 13.23 2.55
C GLY A 390 -5.64 12.95 3.93
N ASP A 391 -5.35 14.01 4.68
CA ASP A 391 -4.77 13.93 6.01
C ASP A 391 -5.55 12.96 6.93
N ASP A 392 -4.79 12.13 7.66
CA ASP A 392 -5.16 11.13 8.68
C ASP A 392 -5.55 9.69 8.22
N PRO A 393 -4.63 8.70 8.33
CA PRO A 393 -4.85 7.31 7.91
C PRO A 393 -5.45 6.37 8.98
N LEU A 394 -6.09 6.87 10.04
CA LEU A 394 -6.38 6.07 11.25
C LEU A 394 -7.85 5.71 11.53
N THR A 395 -8.78 5.73 10.56
CA THR A 395 -10.19 5.38 10.89
C THR A 395 -11.00 4.65 9.83
N SER A 396 -10.40 3.78 9.01
CA SER A 396 -11.22 2.91 8.15
C SER A 396 -10.67 1.50 8.04
N GLY A 397 -11.23 0.59 8.84
CA GLY A 397 -11.09 -0.85 8.61
C GLY A 397 -11.72 -1.22 7.26
N ILE A 398 -10.94 -1.82 6.36
CA ILE A 398 -11.38 -2.21 5.02
C ILE A 398 -11.78 -3.69 5.04
N HIS A 399 -13.04 -3.99 4.71
CA HIS A 399 -13.52 -5.33 4.37
C HIS A 399 -13.68 -5.48 2.86
N ILE A 400 -12.80 -6.24 2.21
CA ILE A 400 -12.89 -6.57 0.78
C ILE A 400 -13.60 -7.92 0.63
N SER A 401 -14.77 -7.94 -0.01
CA SER A 401 -15.48 -9.17 -0.40
C SER A 401 -15.39 -9.34 -1.93
N VAL A 402 -14.69 -10.40 -2.37
CA VAL A 402 -14.64 -10.82 -3.77
C VAL A 402 -15.53 -12.04 -3.91
N LYS A 403 -16.65 -11.91 -4.62
CA LYS A 403 -17.57 -13.03 -4.89
C LYS A 403 -17.28 -13.61 -6.28
N ARG A 404 -16.86 -14.87 -6.36
CA ARG A 404 -16.80 -15.62 -7.63
C ARG A 404 -18.19 -16.16 -7.98
N HIS A 405 -18.52 -16.17 -9.27
CA HIS A 405 -19.60 -16.97 -9.81
C HIS A 405 -19.13 -18.43 -9.97
N SER A 406 -19.18 -19.19 -8.89
CA SER A 406 -19.23 -20.66 -8.85
C SER A 406 -19.45 -21.04 -7.39
N GLY A 407 -20.44 -21.90 -7.12
CA GLY A 407 -21.02 -22.15 -5.79
C GLY A 407 -20.03 -22.46 -4.66
N PHE A 408 -20.55 -22.24 -3.44
CA PHE A 408 -19.93 -22.36 -2.11
C PHE A 408 -19.14 -21.14 -1.58
N THR A 409 -19.62 -20.65 -0.43
CA THR A 409 -19.09 -19.52 0.34
C THR A 409 -18.46 -20.06 1.61
N MET A 410 -17.18 -19.76 1.86
CA MET A 410 -16.63 -19.70 3.22
C MET A 410 -15.64 -18.53 3.32
N TYR A 411 -15.78 -17.79 4.41
CA TYR A 411 -15.01 -16.60 4.75
C TYR A 411 -13.61 -16.99 5.21
N HIS A 412 -12.57 -16.36 4.69
CA HIS A 412 -11.33 -16.11 5.44
C HIS A 412 -10.60 -14.89 4.88
N SER A 413 -10.19 -14.04 5.80
CA SER A 413 -9.42 -12.82 5.67
C SER A 413 -8.12 -13.07 4.89
N PHE A 414 -7.84 -12.28 3.86
CA PHE A 414 -6.57 -12.32 3.14
C PHE A 414 -5.88 -10.95 3.26
N LEU A 415 -4.86 -10.92 4.11
CA LEU A 415 -3.80 -9.92 4.14
C LEU A 415 -2.94 -10.11 2.88
N LEU A 416 -2.63 -9.00 2.20
CA LEU A 416 -1.68 -8.97 1.08
C LEU A 416 -0.26 -8.91 1.64
N GLU A 417 0.38 -10.06 1.84
CA GLU A 417 1.84 -10.17 1.92
C GLU A 417 2.38 -10.71 0.58
N GLN A 418 3.53 -10.15 0.16
CA GLN A 418 4.27 -10.58 -1.03
C GLN A 418 4.88 -11.97 -0.81
N GLU A 419 4.80 -12.86 -1.81
CA GLU A 419 5.94 -13.48 -2.50
C GLU A 419 5.57 -14.79 -3.23
N GLU A 420 6.33 -15.01 -4.30
CA GLU A 420 6.58 -16.23 -5.09
C GLU A 420 5.48 -16.90 -5.93
N VAL A 421 5.84 -17.02 -7.21
CA VAL A 421 5.18 -17.72 -8.28
C VAL A 421 5.54 -19.20 -8.20
N PHE A 422 4.56 -20.07 -7.95
CA PHE A 422 4.62 -21.46 -8.42
C PHE A 422 3.54 -21.69 -9.47
N MET A 423 4.00 -21.89 -10.71
CA MET A 423 3.19 -22.50 -11.77
C MET A 423 2.99 -23.98 -11.43
N VAL A 424 1.74 -24.44 -11.38
CA VAL A 424 1.41 -25.87 -11.53
C VAL A 424 0.37 -25.99 -12.66
N PRO A 425 0.58 -26.88 -13.66
CA PRO A 425 -0.31 -27.01 -14.82
C PRO A 425 -1.67 -27.58 -14.42
N ILE A 426 -2.72 -27.13 -15.10
CA ILE A 426 -4.06 -27.71 -15.02
C ILE A 426 -4.03 -29.07 -15.74
N SER A 427 -3.96 -30.16 -14.97
CA SER A 427 -4.36 -31.49 -15.44
C SER A 427 -4.64 -32.41 -14.25
N LEU A 428 -5.83 -33.03 -14.28
CA LEU A 428 -6.42 -34.00 -13.35
C LEU A 428 -6.89 -33.50 -11.97
N ILE A 429 -8.21 -33.34 -11.84
CA ILE A 429 -8.92 -33.78 -10.63
C ILE A 429 -10.11 -34.63 -11.07
N GLU A 430 -10.04 -35.92 -10.75
CA GLU A 430 -11.12 -36.89 -10.81
C GLU A 430 -12.30 -36.46 -9.92
N ILE A 431 -13.51 -36.58 -10.45
CA ILE A 431 -14.74 -36.35 -9.71
C ILE A 431 -15.10 -37.64 -8.96
N MET A 432 -14.91 -37.66 -7.63
CA MET A 432 -15.48 -38.70 -6.78
C MET A 432 -16.91 -38.30 -6.43
N VAL A 433 -17.88 -38.90 -7.15
CA VAL A 433 -19.31 -38.80 -6.86
C VAL A 433 -19.63 -39.68 -5.66
N VAL A 434 -20.07 -39.09 -4.54
CA VAL A 434 -20.82 -39.81 -3.50
C VAL A 434 -22.30 -39.58 -3.78
N ALA A 435 -22.97 -40.63 -4.25
CA ALA A 435 -24.41 -40.66 -4.42
C ALA A 435 -25.12 -40.74 -3.05
N SER A 436 -26.21 -40.00 -2.89
CA SER A 436 -27.25 -40.24 -1.87
C SER A 436 -28.54 -40.64 -2.60
N PRO A 437 -29.31 -41.61 -2.08
CA PRO A 437 -30.32 -42.32 -2.85
C PRO A 437 -31.63 -41.51 -2.96
N ASN A 438 -32.36 -41.79 -4.04
CA ASN A 438 -33.70 -41.31 -4.39
C ASN A 438 -33.75 -40.02 -5.23
N SER A 439 -33.61 -40.18 -6.56
CA SER A 439 -34.76 -39.97 -7.46
C SER A 439 -34.35 -40.21 -8.92
N SER A 440 -35.00 -41.21 -9.52
CA SER A 440 -35.29 -41.41 -10.95
C SER A 440 -34.50 -40.63 -12.00
N ILE A 441 -33.71 -41.41 -12.75
CA ILE A 441 -33.12 -41.13 -14.07
C ILE A 441 -34.20 -40.72 -15.08
N ALA A 442 -33.95 -39.62 -15.79
CA ALA A 442 -34.43 -39.42 -17.16
C ALA A 442 -33.22 -39.02 -18.02
N THR A 443 -32.72 -40.00 -18.77
CA THR A 443 -31.72 -39.88 -19.84
C THR A 443 -32.27 -39.02 -20.98
N VAL A 444 -31.48 -38.06 -21.45
CA VAL A 444 -31.57 -37.56 -22.83
C VAL A 444 -30.17 -37.60 -23.43
N ASP A 445 -30.07 -38.38 -24.50
CA ASP A 445 -28.87 -38.70 -25.24
C ASP A 445 -28.21 -37.48 -25.90
N SER A 446 -26.88 -37.51 -25.85
CA SER A 446 -25.95 -36.74 -26.67
C SER A 446 -26.00 -37.18 -28.14
N TYR A 447 -25.98 -36.23 -29.07
CA TYR A 447 -25.43 -36.44 -30.41
C TYR A 447 -24.05 -35.78 -30.53
N PRO A 448 -23.08 -36.41 -31.23
CA PRO A 448 -21.72 -35.93 -31.31
C PRO A 448 -21.53 -34.89 -32.41
N SER A 449 -20.57 -33.99 -32.15
CA SER A 449 -19.94 -33.10 -33.12
C SER A 449 -19.36 -33.88 -34.30
N SER A 450 -19.57 -33.37 -35.51
CA SER A 450 -18.69 -33.62 -36.66
C SER A 450 -18.18 -32.27 -37.18
N ASP A 451 -16.85 -32.24 -37.29
CA ASP A 451 -15.92 -31.40 -38.07
C ASP A 451 -15.90 -29.87 -37.93
#